data_AF-H5XYX5-F1
#
_entry.id   AF-H5XYX5-F1
#
_cell.length_a   1.000
_cell.length_b   1.000
_cell.length_c   1.000
_cell.angle_alpha   90.00
_cell.angle_beta   90.00
_cell.angle_gamma   90.00
#
_symmetry.space_group_name_H-M   'P 1'
#
loop_
_entity.id
_entity.type
_entity.pdbx_description
1 polymer ?
#
loop_
_entity_poly.entity_id
_entity_poly.type
_entity_poly.pdbx_seq_one_letter_code
_entity_poly.pdbx_strand_id
1 'polypeptide(L)'
;MGVKYIKNTSKNPWSFAVLKEKIAKILQANNSVLGECALINIQRIYYLSIIAIPLRIINIFLFTLTVSYDTLVLKTWSQGIIASHFILLIFMIGFFLTTYKLKNKIEPNTTMFVLQYIAVIVIMASGIAIVTFDQLVTTNITPFLLICIVSGSVFLIRPLISFVIYLTSYVAYYYLIALTITNQQVLLSNRVNGITAIGIGFLLSIILWHYNYTNITQKWRIEIQQKQLEQMAYYDPLTGLPNRRFFDKLIKQEFSSMQRQGHESVIIILDIDNFKNVNDTYGHPVGDNILRQLAALLENNVRESDTVSRFGGEEFVILMPETSLEGGYAFAERLRKLIMEKRFTIGSITLRITSSFGVSLLRDIKNLEDYYSLADKALYLAKQCGKNRVEIACGSAETADPCEK
;
A
#
# COMPACT_ATOMS: atom_id res chain seq x y z
N MET A 1 -45.47 -11.84 -40.35
CA MET A 1 -44.27 -11.39 -39.64
C MET A 1 -44.69 -10.77 -38.31
N GLY A 2 -44.60 -11.52 -37.20
CA GLY A 2 -44.91 -11.03 -35.86
C GLY A 2 -43.63 -10.96 -35.04
N VAL A 3 -43.10 -9.76 -34.85
CA VAL A 3 -41.89 -9.52 -34.04
C VAL A 3 -42.27 -9.68 -32.57
N LYS A 4 -41.81 -10.78 -31.95
CA LYS A 4 -41.87 -10.97 -30.49
C LYS A 4 -40.95 -9.94 -29.83
N TYR A 5 -41.55 -8.95 -29.18
CA TYR A 5 -40.87 -8.10 -28.21
C TYR A 5 -40.35 -8.96 -27.06
N ILE A 6 -39.03 -9.11 -26.97
CA ILE A 6 -38.35 -9.66 -25.80
C ILE A 6 -38.54 -8.65 -24.67
N LYS A 7 -39.44 -8.95 -23.72
CA LYS A 7 -39.52 -8.25 -22.45
C LYS A 7 -38.18 -8.41 -21.75
N ASN A 8 -37.35 -7.38 -21.80
CA ASN A 8 -36.20 -7.23 -20.92
C ASN A 8 -36.76 -7.01 -19.50
N THR A 9 -36.88 -8.09 -18.73
CA THR A 9 -37.26 -8.02 -17.32
C THR A 9 -36.15 -7.28 -16.58
N SER A 10 -36.35 -5.98 -16.33
CA SER A 10 -35.51 -5.23 -15.40
C SER A 10 -35.57 -5.96 -14.06
N LYS A 11 -34.44 -6.56 -13.65
CA LYS A 11 -34.33 -7.18 -12.32
C LYS A 11 -34.69 -6.11 -11.30
N ASN A 12 -35.75 -6.35 -10.51
CA ASN A 12 -36.18 -5.42 -9.47
C ASN A 12 -34.98 -5.13 -8.55
N PRO A 13 -34.49 -3.87 -8.48
CA PRO A 13 -33.29 -3.51 -7.72
C PRO A 13 -33.45 -3.70 -6.21
N TRP A 14 -34.67 -3.98 -5.75
CA TRP A 14 -35.06 -4.26 -4.38
C TRP A 14 -35.45 -5.71 -4.11
N SER A 15 -35.24 -6.62 -5.07
CA SER A 15 -35.47 -8.05 -4.80
C SER A 15 -34.55 -8.53 -3.66
N PHE A 16 -35.08 -9.43 -2.82
CA PHE A 16 -34.34 -9.95 -1.65
C PHE A 16 -32.96 -10.54 -2.03
N ALA A 17 -32.87 -11.19 -3.20
CA ALA A 17 -31.61 -11.73 -3.72
C ALA A 17 -30.58 -10.62 -4.05
N VAL A 18 -31.00 -9.53 -4.71
CA VAL A 18 -30.13 -8.38 -5.01
C VAL A 18 -29.71 -7.65 -3.75
N LEU A 19 -30.61 -7.51 -2.77
CA LEU A 19 -30.30 -6.89 -1.48
C LEU A 19 -29.29 -7.74 -0.69
N LYS A 20 -29.49 -9.06 -0.64
CA LYS A 20 -28.56 -10.00 0.00
C LYS A 20 -27.16 -9.93 -0.62
N GLU A 21 -27.07 -9.87 -1.94
CA GLU A 21 -25.80 -9.72 -2.65
C GLU A 21 -25.12 -8.37 -2.35
N LYS A 22 -25.88 -7.26 -2.35
CA LYS A 22 -25.37 -5.94 -1.97
C LYS A 22 -24.83 -5.93 -0.54
N ILE A 23 -25.57 -6.51 0.41
CA ILE A 23 -25.14 -6.61 1.81
C ILE A 23 -23.87 -7.46 1.93
N ALA A 24 -23.81 -8.60 1.24
CA ALA A 24 -22.61 -9.45 1.23
C ALA A 24 -21.38 -8.71 0.70
N LYS A 25 -21.52 -7.95 -0.39
CA LYS A 25 -20.43 -7.11 -0.94
C LYS A 25 -19.99 -6.03 0.04
N ILE A 26 -20.93 -5.35 0.70
CA ILE A 26 -20.61 -4.33 1.73
C ILE A 26 -19.87 -4.97 2.92
N LEU A 27 -20.28 -6.15 3.37
CA LEU A 27 -19.63 -6.87 4.46
C LEU A 27 -18.20 -7.30 4.08
N GLN A 28 -18.02 -7.84 2.88
CA GLN A 28 -16.69 -8.24 2.38
C GLN A 28 -15.77 -7.02 2.23
N ALA A 29 -16.28 -5.93 1.68
CA ALA A 29 -15.54 -4.67 1.57
C ALA A 29 -15.16 -4.09 2.93
N ASN A 30 -16.07 -4.10 3.90
CA ASN A 30 -15.77 -3.66 5.26
C ASN A 30 -14.71 -4.54 5.95
N ASN A 31 -14.55 -5.79 5.52
CA ASN A 31 -13.56 -6.70 6.10
C ASN A 31 -12.14 -6.45 5.60
N SER A 32 -11.96 -5.90 4.38
CA SER A 32 -10.62 -5.73 3.80
C SER A 32 -9.76 -4.71 4.55
N VAL A 33 -10.38 -3.68 5.14
CA VAL A 33 -9.66 -2.59 5.82
C VAL A 33 -9.46 -2.82 7.33
N LEU A 34 -9.96 -3.94 7.88
CA LEU A 34 -10.01 -4.12 9.33
C LEU A 34 -8.65 -4.14 10.00
N GLY A 35 -7.66 -4.73 9.34
CA GLY A 35 -6.29 -4.78 9.85
C GLY A 35 -5.75 -3.38 10.09
N GLU A 36 -5.85 -2.51 9.09
CA GLU A 36 -5.43 -1.12 9.18
C GLU A 36 -6.24 -0.35 10.23
N CYS A 37 -7.56 -0.53 10.27
CA CYS A 37 -8.40 0.10 11.28
C CYS A 37 -8.00 -0.30 12.72
N ALA A 38 -7.65 -1.57 12.95
CA ALA A 38 -7.22 -2.05 14.25
C ALA A 38 -5.88 -1.40 14.66
N LEU A 39 -4.92 -1.31 13.74
CA LEU A 39 -3.64 -0.63 13.99
C LEU A 39 -3.84 0.85 14.34
N ILE A 40 -4.68 1.57 13.58
CA ILE A 40 -5.02 2.96 13.84
C ILE A 40 -5.70 3.11 15.22
N ASN A 41 -6.68 2.26 15.54
CA ASN A 41 -7.37 2.29 16.82
C ASN A 41 -6.41 2.04 18.00
N ILE A 42 -5.40 1.19 17.84
CA ILE A 42 -4.41 0.95 18.90
C ILE A 42 -3.60 2.20 19.20
N GLN A 43 -3.16 2.93 18.17
CA GLN A 43 -2.49 4.21 18.36
C GLN A 43 -3.42 5.24 19.03
N ARG A 44 -4.69 5.31 18.60
CA ARG A 44 -5.68 6.21 19.21
C ARG A 44 -5.94 5.88 20.69
N ILE A 45 -6.08 4.60 21.04
CA ILE A 45 -6.24 4.15 22.43
C ILE A 45 -5.00 4.52 23.26
N TYR A 46 -3.80 4.37 22.69
CA TYR A 46 -2.56 4.75 23.35
C TYR A 46 -2.55 6.25 23.73
N TYR A 47 -2.80 7.14 22.76
CA TYR A 47 -2.83 8.58 23.01
C TYR A 47 -4.00 8.99 23.91
N LEU A 48 -5.18 8.40 23.72
CA LEU A 48 -6.33 8.61 24.59
C LEU A 48 -5.99 8.25 26.04
N SER A 49 -5.22 7.18 26.26
CA SER A 49 -4.82 6.75 27.60
C SER A 49 -3.84 7.70 28.26
N ILE A 50 -2.88 8.25 27.52
CA ILE A 50 -1.96 9.29 28.03
C ILE A 50 -2.72 10.49 28.58
N ILE A 51 -3.78 10.93 27.88
CA ILE A 51 -4.57 12.10 28.27
C ILE A 51 -5.56 11.73 29.39
N ALA A 52 -6.21 10.57 29.30
CA ALA A 52 -7.28 10.19 30.21
C ALA A 52 -6.78 9.88 31.63
N ILE A 53 -5.61 9.24 31.79
CA ILE A 53 -5.04 8.85 33.08
C ILE A 53 -4.91 10.06 34.04
N PRO A 54 -4.17 11.14 33.70
CA PRO A 54 -4.02 12.29 34.60
C PRO A 54 -5.37 12.97 34.86
N LEU A 55 -6.25 13.07 33.86
CA LEU A 55 -7.59 13.61 34.05
C LEU A 55 -8.40 12.79 35.06
N ARG A 56 -8.30 11.46 35.05
CA ARG A 56 -9.00 10.62 36.03
C ARG A 56 -8.45 10.81 37.44
N ILE A 57 -7.12 10.91 37.59
CA ILE A 57 -6.46 11.18 38.88
C ILE A 57 -6.94 12.52 39.46
N ILE A 58 -6.97 13.58 38.64
CA ILE A 58 -7.47 14.90 39.05
C ILE A 58 -8.92 14.82 39.51
N ASN A 59 -9.80 14.15 38.74
CA ASN A 59 -11.21 14.01 39.13
C ASN A 59 -11.37 13.28 40.47
N ILE A 60 -10.65 12.17 40.69
CA ILE A 60 -10.68 11.44 41.96
C ILE A 60 -10.21 12.33 43.11
N PHE A 61 -9.12 13.06 42.91
CA PHE A 61 -8.56 13.96 43.90
C PHE A 61 -9.53 15.09 44.28
N LEU A 62 -10.16 15.74 43.30
CA LEU A 62 -11.12 16.82 43.53
C LEU A 62 -12.32 16.38 44.38
N PHE A 63 -12.87 15.18 44.11
CA PHE A 63 -13.99 14.63 44.89
C PHE A 63 -13.57 14.10 46.27
N THR A 64 -12.30 13.74 46.47
CA THR A 64 -11.79 13.25 47.77
C THR A 64 -11.46 14.41 48.72
N LEU A 65 -11.05 15.56 48.19
CA LEU A 65 -10.70 16.74 49.00
C LEU A 65 -11.91 17.52 49.53
N THR A 66 -13.13 17.23 49.08
CA THR A 66 -14.33 17.95 49.53
C THR A 66 -14.83 17.34 50.85
N VAL A 67 -14.75 18.10 51.95
CA VAL A 67 -14.65 17.55 53.32
C VAL A 67 -15.97 17.21 54.02
N SER A 68 -17.14 17.71 53.60
CA SER A 68 -18.40 17.28 54.27
C SER A 68 -19.57 17.07 53.32
N TYR A 69 -20.00 15.81 53.24
CA TYR A 69 -21.29 15.43 52.65
C TYR A 69 -22.24 15.10 53.79
N ASP A 70 -23.10 16.05 54.14
CA ASP A 70 -23.96 15.97 55.33
C ASP A 70 -25.18 15.04 55.14
N THR A 71 -25.43 14.58 53.91
CA THR A 71 -26.56 13.70 53.58
C THR A 71 -26.09 12.39 52.95
N LEU A 72 -26.87 11.32 53.14
CA LEU A 72 -26.62 10.01 52.53
C LEU A 72 -26.56 10.11 50.99
N VAL A 73 -27.44 10.93 50.39
CA VAL A 73 -27.49 11.15 48.94
C VAL A 73 -26.18 11.74 48.42
N LEU A 74 -25.67 12.79 49.07
CA LEU A 74 -24.41 13.42 48.70
C LEU A 74 -23.22 12.47 48.87
N LYS A 75 -23.22 11.64 49.92
CA LYS A 75 -22.20 10.62 50.15
C LYS A 75 -22.23 9.53 49.07
N THR A 76 -23.40 9.01 48.71
CA THR A 76 -23.58 8.01 47.65
C THR A 76 -23.17 8.56 46.29
N TRP A 77 -23.55 9.80 45.99
CA TRP A 77 -23.14 10.49 44.76
C TRP A 77 -21.60 10.58 44.67
N SER A 78 -20.95 11.17 45.66
CA SER A 78 -19.49 11.37 45.63
C SER A 78 -18.73 10.04 45.56
N GLN A 79 -19.10 9.06 46.39
CA GLN A 79 -18.47 7.74 46.37
C GLN A 79 -18.68 7.01 45.04
N GLY A 80 -19.88 7.13 44.44
CA GLY A 80 -20.17 6.56 43.13
C GLY A 80 -19.35 7.19 42.00
N ILE A 81 -19.16 8.51 42.02
CA ILE A 81 -18.32 9.23 41.04
C ILE A 81 -16.84 8.84 41.22
N ILE A 82 -16.33 8.82 42.45
CA ILE A 82 -14.95 8.40 42.77
C ILE A 82 -14.72 6.96 42.28
N ALA A 83 -15.62 6.03 42.62
CA ALA A 83 -15.52 4.63 42.21
C ALA A 83 -15.54 4.48 40.68
N SER A 84 -16.43 5.19 39.99
CA SER A 84 -16.53 5.16 38.52
C SER A 84 -15.24 5.65 37.85
N HIS A 85 -14.66 6.75 38.34
CA HIS A 85 -13.39 7.26 37.82
C HIS A 85 -12.19 6.37 38.18
N PHE A 86 -12.18 5.76 39.36
CA PHE A 86 -11.12 4.85 39.78
C PHE A 86 -11.12 3.56 38.96
N ILE A 87 -12.30 2.97 38.71
CA ILE A 87 -12.44 1.80 37.83
C ILE A 87 -11.96 2.14 36.42
N LEU A 88 -12.40 3.28 35.87
CA LEU A 88 -11.96 3.72 34.56
C LEU A 88 -10.44 3.96 34.53
N LEU A 89 -9.84 4.53 35.58
CA LEU A 89 -8.39 4.73 35.68
C LEU A 89 -7.63 3.40 35.56
N ILE A 90 -8.08 2.35 36.24
CA ILE A 90 -7.47 1.00 36.16
C ILE A 90 -7.49 0.51 34.71
N PHE A 91 -8.64 0.62 34.03
CA PHE A 91 -8.74 0.24 32.63
C PHE A 91 -7.84 1.07 31.71
N MET A 92 -7.78 2.39 31.91
CA MET A 92 -6.94 3.27 31.09
C MET A 92 -5.43 2.97 31.27
N ILE A 93 -5.00 2.61 32.48
CA ILE A 93 -3.63 2.13 32.73
C ILE A 93 -3.38 0.80 32.00
N GLY A 94 -4.33 -0.15 32.09
CA GLY A 94 -4.24 -1.43 31.37
C GLY A 94 -4.18 -1.25 29.84
N PHE A 95 -5.00 -0.35 29.30
CA PHE A 95 -4.99 0.02 27.89
C PHE A 95 -3.67 0.67 27.49
N PHE A 96 -3.14 1.60 28.30
CA PHE A 96 -1.83 2.21 28.05
C PHE A 96 -0.72 1.17 27.98
N LEU A 97 -0.59 0.30 28.98
CA LEU A 97 0.45 -0.72 29.03
C LEU A 97 0.35 -1.70 27.85
N THR A 98 -0.87 -2.12 27.50
CA THR A 98 -1.10 -3.06 26.40
C THR A 98 -0.80 -2.39 25.06
N THR A 99 -1.31 -1.19 24.82
CA THR A 99 -1.09 -0.47 23.56
C THR A 99 0.33 0.04 23.41
N TYR A 100 1.04 0.40 24.48
CA TYR A 100 2.46 0.76 24.44
C TYR A 100 3.31 -0.38 23.83
N LYS A 101 2.98 -1.64 24.14
CA LYS A 101 3.63 -2.82 23.57
C LYS A 101 3.23 -3.10 22.11
N LEU A 102 2.06 -2.62 21.67
CA LEU A 102 1.48 -2.94 20.37
C LEU A 102 1.60 -1.80 19.34
N LYS A 103 1.81 -0.54 19.76
CA LYS A 103 1.69 0.65 18.89
C LYS A 103 2.64 0.71 17.69
N ASN A 104 3.78 0.02 17.76
CA ASN A 104 4.81 0.00 16.72
C ASN A 104 4.74 -1.26 15.84
N LYS A 105 3.76 -2.15 16.06
CA LYS A 105 3.61 -3.33 15.22
C LYS A 105 3.03 -2.94 13.87
N ILE A 106 3.55 -3.57 12.82
CA ILE A 106 3.13 -3.34 11.43
C ILE A 106 1.94 -4.24 11.07
N GLU A 107 1.87 -5.44 11.64
CA GLU A 107 0.82 -6.40 11.35
C GLU A 107 -0.24 -6.46 12.47
N PRO A 108 -1.53 -6.52 12.11
CA PRO A 108 -2.62 -6.65 13.07
C PRO A 108 -2.62 -8.04 13.71
N ASN A 109 -2.95 -8.11 14.99
CA ASN A 109 -3.14 -9.39 15.69
C ASN A 109 -4.50 -9.45 16.41
N THR A 110 -4.88 -10.64 16.88
CA THR A 110 -6.16 -10.88 17.58
C THR A 110 -6.35 -9.96 18.78
N THR A 111 -5.29 -9.70 19.55
CA THR A 111 -5.35 -8.78 20.70
C THR A 111 -5.77 -7.38 20.27
N MET A 112 -5.24 -6.85 19.16
CA MET A 112 -5.63 -5.53 18.66
C MET A 112 -7.09 -5.47 18.26
N PHE A 113 -7.59 -6.52 17.58
CA PHE A 113 -9.00 -6.61 17.20
C PHE A 113 -9.93 -6.65 18.39
N VAL A 114 -9.56 -7.35 19.46
CA VAL A 114 -10.37 -7.44 20.68
C VAL A 114 -10.31 -6.14 21.47
N LEU A 115 -9.12 -5.57 21.64
CA LEU A 115 -8.88 -4.41 22.49
C LEU A 115 -9.66 -3.16 22.04
N GLN A 116 -9.80 -2.94 20.73
CA GLN A 116 -10.58 -1.81 20.20
C GLN A 116 -12.06 -1.85 20.61
N TYR A 117 -12.66 -3.05 20.72
CA TYR A 117 -14.05 -3.18 21.15
C TYR A 117 -14.18 -3.06 22.67
N ILE A 118 -13.28 -3.69 23.42
CA ILE A 118 -13.24 -3.59 24.88
C ILE A 118 -13.08 -2.13 25.31
N ALA A 119 -12.19 -1.38 24.66
CA ALA A 119 -11.97 0.03 24.97
C ALA A 119 -13.26 0.85 24.83
N VAL A 120 -13.98 0.72 23.73
CA VAL A 120 -15.25 1.45 23.52
C VAL A 120 -16.31 1.04 24.53
N ILE A 121 -16.45 -0.26 24.81
CA ILE A 121 -17.43 -0.76 25.79
C ILE A 121 -17.14 -0.22 27.18
N VAL A 122 -15.88 -0.22 27.63
CA VAL A 122 -15.48 0.31 28.94
C VAL A 122 -15.74 1.81 29.03
N ILE A 123 -15.38 2.59 28.00
CA ILE A 123 -15.63 4.03 28.00
C ILE A 123 -17.15 4.29 28.05
N MET A 124 -17.95 3.58 27.24
CA MET A 124 -19.41 3.68 27.24
C MET A 124 -20.01 3.38 28.62
N ALA A 125 -19.64 2.23 29.20
CA ALA A 125 -20.12 1.82 30.51
C ALA A 125 -19.74 2.84 31.61
N SER A 126 -18.52 3.39 31.56
CA SER A 126 -18.08 4.38 32.53
C SER A 126 -18.90 5.67 32.48
N GLY A 127 -19.24 6.16 31.28
CA GLY A 127 -20.06 7.36 31.14
C GLY A 127 -21.48 7.16 31.61
N ILE A 128 -22.05 5.96 31.39
CA ILE A 128 -23.37 5.58 31.92
C ILE A 128 -23.34 5.49 33.44
N ALA A 129 -22.28 4.93 34.04
CA ALA A 129 -22.13 4.88 35.48
C ALA A 129 -22.04 6.30 36.08
N ILE A 130 -21.17 7.15 35.52
CA ILE A 130 -20.98 8.54 35.98
C ILE A 130 -22.30 9.30 35.90
N VAL A 131 -22.98 9.31 34.75
CA VAL A 131 -24.23 10.06 34.60
C VAL A 131 -25.31 9.57 35.56
N THR A 132 -25.37 8.25 35.83
CA THR A 132 -26.37 7.66 36.74
C THR A 132 -26.18 8.17 38.17
N PHE A 133 -24.94 8.20 38.67
CA PHE A 133 -24.65 8.77 39.98
C PHE A 133 -24.87 10.28 40.00
N ASP A 134 -24.46 10.99 38.95
CA ASP A 134 -24.57 12.46 38.88
C ASP A 134 -26.02 12.95 38.99
N GLN A 135 -27.00 12.15 38.52
CA GLN A 135 -28.43 12.41 38.68
C GLN A 135 -28.91 12.60 40.13
N LEU A 136 -28.16 12.10 41.11
CA LEU A 136 -28.49 12.29 42.53
C LEU A 136 -28.39 13.77 42.96
N VAL A 137 -27.63 14.59 42.22
CA VAL A 137 -27.37 16.00 42.55
C VAL A 137 -27.68 16.94 41.38
N THR A 138 -27.44 16.51 40.13
CA THR A 138 -27.66 17.33 38.93
C THR A 138 -28.41 16.56 37.85
N THR A 139 -29.32 17.22 37.14
CA THR A 139 -30.08 16.59 36.05
C THR A 139 -29.30 16.51 34.74
N ASN A 140 -28.05 16.98 34.72
CA ASN A 140 -27.21 17.04 33.53
C ASN A 140 -26.81 15.66 33.02
N ILE A 141 -26.82 15.47 31.70
CA ILE A 141 -26.39 14.22 31.04
C ILE A 141 -25.05 14.36 30.31
N THR A 142 -24.33 15.46 30.57
CA THR A 142 -23.08 15.83 29.88
C THR A 142 -22.04 14.71 29.85
N PRO A 143 -21.80 13.93 30.93
CA PRO A 143 -20.86 12.81 30.87
C PRO A 143 -21.22 11.82 29.76
N PHE A 144 -22.48 11.41 29.66
CA PHE A 144 -22.97 10.47 28.64
C PHE A 144 -22.91 11.04 27.22
N LEU A 145 -23.21 12.32 27.04
CA LEU A 145 -23.04 12.99 25.75
C LEU A 145 -21.58 12.99 25.29
N LEU A 146 -20.64 13.34 26.18
CA LEU A 146 -19.22 13.43 25.86
C LEU A 146 -18.63 12.08 25.45
N ILE A 147 -18.94 11.00 26.18
CA ILE A 147 -18.51 9.65 25.77
C ILE A 147 -19.11 9.27 24.42
N CYS A 148 -20.40 9.48 24.16
CA CYS A 148 -20.97 9.19 22.84
C CYS A 148 -20.20 9.90 21.71
N ILE A 149 -19.86 11.18 21.90
CA ILE A 149 -19.06 11.94 20.94
C ILE A 149 -17.64 11.37 20.80
N VAL A 150 -16.95 11.11 21.91
CA VAL A 150 -15.58 10.53 21.91
C VAL A 150 -15.55 9.16 21.23
N SER A 151 -16.47 8.26 21.57
CA SER A 151 -16.55 6.95 20.93
C SER A 151 -16.81 7.04 19.43
N GLY A 152 -17.68 7.96 19.00
CA GLY A 152 -18.01 8.17 17.59
C GLY A 152 -16.90 8.83 16.78
N SER A 153 -16.18 9.76 17.39
CA SER A 153 -15.14 10.56 16.72
C SER A 153 -13.74 9.93 16.75
N VAL A 154 -13.48 9.00 17.67
CA VAL A 154 -12.16 8.41 17.85
C VAL A 154 -12.06 7.00 17.26
N PHE A 155 -13.07 6.15 17.40
CA PHE A 155 -12.91 4.73 17.11
C PHE A 155 -13.43 4.33 15.73
N LEU A 156 -12.57 3.66 14.95
CA LEU A 156 -12.92 3.06 13.67
C LEU A 156 -13.63 1.73 13.88
N ILE A 157 -14.94 1.79 14.11
CA ILE A 157 -15.79 0.61 14.30
C ILE A 157 -16.72 0.45 13.11
N ARG A 158 -16.89 -0.80 12.66
CA ARG A 158 -17.81 -1.14 11.57
C ARG A 158 -19.23 -0.63 11.89
N PRO A 159 -19.96 -0.07 10.91
CA PRO A 159 -21.28 0.52 11.16
C PRO A 159 -22.26 -0.42 11.88
N LEU A 160 -22.30 -1.70 11.51
CA LEU A 160 -23.18 -2.68 12.16
C LEU A 160 -22.81 -2.93 13.63
N ILE A 161 -21.52 -3.07 13.94
CA ILE A 161 -21.05 -3.28 15.31
C ILE A 161 -21.25 -2.00 16.13
N SER A 162 -20.97 -0.85 15.54
CA SER A 162 -21.21 0.47 16.13
C SER A 162 -22.69 0.60 16.52
N PHE A 163 -23.60 0.28 15.60
CA PHE A 163 -25.04 0.29 15.86
C PHE A 163 -25.42 -0.56 17.09
N VAL A 164 -24.89 -1.78 17.20
CA VAL A 164 -25.13 -2.66 18.35
C VAL A 164 -24.59 -2.05 19.66
N ILE A 165 -23.36 -1.51 19.64
CA ILE A 165 -22.76 -0.88 20.82
C ILE A 165 -23.59 0.33 21.29
N TYR A 166 -23.96 1.21 20.38
CA TYR A 166 -24.78 2.39 20.68
C TYR A 166 -26.19 2.00 21.18
N LEU A 167 -26.83 1.01 20.54
CA LEU A 167 -28.15 0.54 20.95
C LEU A 167 -28.13 -0.06 22.36
N THR A 168 -27.19 -0.97 22.63
CA THR A 168 -27.04 -1.61 23.95
C THR A 168 -26.68 -0.57 25.02
N SER A 169 -25.86 0.42 24.70
CA SER A 169 -25.51 1.52 25.60
C SER A 169 -26.72 2.39 25.94
N TYR A 170 -27.59 2.69 24.96
CA TYR A 170 -28.83 3.41 25.20
C TYR A 170 -29.78 2.62 26.11
N VAL A 171 -29.93 1.32 25.88
CA VAL A 171 -30.78 0.45 26.72
C VAL A 171 -30.28 0.45 28.17
N ALA A 172 -28.97 0.29 28.39
CA ALA A 172 -28.39 0.34 29.73
C ALA A 172 -28.62 1.72 30.39
N TYR A 173 -28.35 2.81 29.67
CA TYR A 173 -28.61 4.17 30.12
C TYR A 173 -30.08 4.39 30.51
N TYR A 174 -31.03 3.96 29.67
CA TYR A 174 -32.47 4.14 29.86
C TYR A 174 -32.98 3.59 31.20
N TYR A 175 -32.46 2.42 31.60
CA TYR A 175 -32.83 1.77 32.85
C TYR A 175 -32.05 2.30 34.05
N LEU A 176 -30.75 2.55 33.91
CA LEU A 176 -29.91 2.95 35.03
C LEU A 176 -30.25 4.35 35.58
N ILE A 177 -30.53 5.34 34.72
CA ILE A 177 -30.91 6.68 35.20
C ILE A 177 -32.28 6.70 35.91
N ALA A 178 -33.13 5.71 35.67
CA ALA A 178 -34.42 5.60 36.34
C ALA A 178 -34.29 5.15 37.81
N LEU A 179 -33.10 4.67 38.21
CA LEU A 179 -32.81 4.31 39.60
C LEU A 179 -32.61 5.54 40.49
N THR A 180 -32.20 6.67 39.90
CA THR A 180 -31.80 7.88 40.64
C THR A 180 -32.75 9.07 40.42
N ILE A 181 -33.45 9.14 39.29
CA ILE A 181 -34.44 10.19 39.00
C ILE A 181 -35.85 9.73 39.38
N THR A 182 -36.50 10.44 40.30
CA THR A 182 -37.90 10.18 40.69
C THR A 182 -38.92 10.99 39.89
N ASN A 183 -38.55 12.19 39.40
CA ASN A 183 -39.43 13.05 38.62
C ASN A 183 -39.58 12.51 37.19
N GLN A 184 -40.80 12.11 36.83
CA GLN A 184 -41.12 11.50 35.53
C GLN A 184 -40.87 12.42 34.32
N GLN A 185 -41.08 13.73 34.48
CA GLN A 185 -40.85 14.70 33.39
C GLN A 185 -39.36 14.88 33.12
N VAL A 186 -38.55 14.96 34.17
CA VAL A 186 -37.07 15.01 34.05
C VAL A 186 -36.53 13.71 33.47
N LEU A 187 -37.03 12.56 33.93
CA LEU A 187 -36.63 11.25 33.42
C LEU A 187 -36.93 11.11 31.92
N LEU A 188 -38.13 11.53 31.49
CA LEU A 188 -38.49 11.54 30.07
C LEU A 188 -37.56 12.46 29.26
N SER A 189 -37.32 13.68 29.75
CA SER A 189 -36.40 14.64 29.11
C SER A 189 -35.00 14.04 28.93
N ASN A 190 -34.44 13.44 29.98
CA ASN A 190 -33.10 12.83 29.94
C ASN A 190 -33.03 11.59 29.05
N ARG A 191 -34.12 10.82 28.92
CA ARG A 191 -34.20 9.70 27.97
C ARG A 191 -34.21 10.19 26.53
N VAL A 192 -34.96 11.26 26.22
CA VAL A 192 -34.98 11.88 24.89
C VAL A 192 -33.61 12.45 24.55
N ASN A 193 -32.99 13.20 25.47
CA ASN A 193 -31.64 13.75 25.27
C ASN A 193 -30.59 12.64 25.10
N GLY A 194 -30.75 11.50 25.78
CA GLY A 194 -29.91 10.32 25.61
C GLY A 194 -30.02 9.69 24.21
N ILE A 195 -31.22 9.65 23.61
CA ILE A 195 -31.39 9.21 22.22
C ILE A 195 -30.61 10.13 21.29
N THR A 196 -30.70 11.45 21.49
CA THR A 196 -29.97 12.44 20.70
C THR A 196 -28.46 12.25 20.82
N ALA A 197 -27.94 12.05 22.05
CA ALA A 197 -26.52 11.79 22.28
C ALA A 197 -26.00 10.56 21.54
N ILE A 198 -26.75 9.45 21.62
CA ILE A 198 -26.44 8.20 20.92
C ILE A 198 -26.51 8.40 19.40
N GLY A 199 -27.52 9.12 18.91
CA GLY A 199 -27.68 9.45 17.49
C GLY A 199 -26.48 10.24 16.95
N ILE A 200 -26.01 11.26 17.69
CA ILE A 200 -24.82 12.04 17.33
C ILE A 200 -23.57 11.15 17.32
N GLY A 201 -23.34 10.36 18.38
CA GLY A 201 -22.18 9.47 18.45
C GLY A 201 -22.15 8.42 17.33
N PHE A 202 -23.31 7.83 17.04
CA PHE A 202 -23.44 6.85 15.95
C PHE A 202 -23.23 7.49 14.57
N LEU A 203 -23.78 8.68 14.34
CA LEU A 203 -23.56 9.44 13.11
C LEU A 203 -22.07 9.74 12.90
N LEU A 204 -21.39 10.24 13.94
CA LEU A 204 -19.94 10.48 13.90
C LEU A 204 -19.16 9.19 13.60
N SER A 205 -19.56 8.07 14.20
CA SER A 205 -18.95 6.76 13.95
C SER A 205 -19.08 6.33 12.49
N ILE A 206 -20.26 6.51 11.88
CA ILE A 206 -20.49 6.21 10.46
C ILE A 206 -19.65 7.12 9.57
N ILE A 207 -19.64 8.43 9.82
CA ILE A 207 -18.88 9.40 9.04
C ILE A 207 -17.39 9.06 9.09
N LEU A 208 -16.87 8.81 10.30
CA LEU A 208 -15.47 8.47 10.51
C LEU A 208 -15.11 7.14 9.82
N TRP A 209 -15.97 6.12 9.93
CA TRP A 209 -15.79 4.84 9.22
C TRP A 209 -15.74 5.05 7.71
N HIS A 210 -16.72 5.76 7.15
CA HIS A 210 -16.81 6.01 5.71
C HIS A 210 -15.56 6.73 5.20
N TYR A 211 -15.16 7.82 5.86
CA TYR A 211 -13.98 8.59 5.51
C TYR A 211 -12.68 7.75 5.53
N ASN A 212 -12.47 6.94 6.57
CA ASN A 212 -11.26 6.12 6.67
C ASN A 212 -11.28 4.98 5.65
N TYR A 213 -12.43 4.33 5.45
CA TYR A 213 -12.59 3.31 4.42
C TYR A 213 -12.26 3.85 3.02
N THR A 214 -12.78 5.04 2.68
CA THR A 214 -12.49 5.67 1.38
C THR A 214 -11.01 6.02 1.23
N ASN A 215 -10.38 6.55 2.28
CA ASN A 215 -8.97 6.93 2.22
C ASN A 215 -8.03 5.73 2.04
N ILE A 216 -8.25 4.66 2.80
CA ILE A 216 -7.45 3.43 2.70
C ILE A 216 -7.56 2.84 1.29
N THR A 217 -8.80 2.71 0.80
CA THR A 217 -9.04 2.13 -0.53
C THR A 217 -8.52 3.02 -1.67
N GLN A 218 -8.57 4.34 -1.53
CA GLN A 218 -7.96 5.27 -2.49
C GLN A 218 -6.43 5.16 -2.50
N LYS A 219 -5.81 5.06 -1.32
CA LYS A 219 -4.36 4.90 -1.21
C LYS A 219 -3.89 3.64 -1.96
N TRP A 220 -4.54 2.50 -1.76
CA TRP A 220 -4.22 1.28 -2.49
C TRP A 220 -4.41 1.43 -4.01
N ARG A 221 -5.45 2.14 -4.46
CA ARG A 221 -5.65 2.41 -5.90
C ARG A 221 -4.52 3.24 -6.49
N ILE A 222 -4.11 4.29 -5.79
CA ILE A 222 -3.00 5.16 -6.22
C ILE A 222 -1.71 4.35 -6.30
N GLU A 223 -1.40 3.53 -5.30
CA GLU A 223 -0.20 2.69 -5.30
C GLU A 223 -0.19 1.68 -6.46
N ILE A 224 -1.33 1.04 -6.75
CA ILE A 224 -1.46 0.13 -7.89
C ILE A 224 -1.30 0.89 -9.22
N GLN A 225 -1.97 2.04 -9.37
CA GLN A 225 -1.86 2.86 -10.57
C GLN A 225 -0.45 3.38 -10.79
N GLN A 226 0.23 3.80 -9.72
CA GLN A 226 1.62 4.23 -9.78
C GLN A 226 2.52 3.10 -10.26
N LYS A 227 2.38 1.88 -9.70
CA LYS A 227 3.14 0.71 -10.18
C LYS A 227 2.89 0.40 -11.65
N GLN A 228 1.64 0.51 -12.11
CA GLN A 228 1.30 0.31 -13.52
C GLN A 228 1.92 1.38 -14.42
N LEU A 229 1.87 2.65 -14.00
CA LEU A 229 2.50 3.75 -14.72
C LEU A 229 4.02 3.61 -14.77
N GLU A 230 4.65 3.21 -13.66
CA GLU A 230 6.09 2.92 -13.62
C GLU A 230 6.45 1.79 -14.57
N GLN A 231 5.69 0.69 -14.56
CA GLN A 231 5.88 -0.42 -15.51
C GLN A 231 5.78 0.05 -16.97
N MET A 232 4.73 0.79 -17.33
CA MET A 232 4.56 1.32 -18.70
C MET A 232 5.61 2.36 -19.09
N ALA A 233 6.14 3.12 -18.11
CA ALA A 233 7.10 4.18 -18.37
C ALA A 233 8.54 3.68 -18.50
N TYR A 234 8.88 2.57 -17.82
CA TYR A 234 10.26 2.10 -17.66
C TYR A 234 10.57 0.74 -18.26
N TYR A 235 9.56 -0.02 -18.70
CA TYR A 235 9.77 -1.34 -19.27
C TYR A 235 9.17 -1.44 -20.69
N ASP A 236 9.81 -2.25 -21.54
CA ASP A 236 9.34 -2.57 -22.87
C ASP A 236 8.17 -3.57 -22.79
N PRO A 237 6.98 -3.26 -23.34
CA PRO A 237 5.79 -4.09 -23.18
C PRO A 237 5.88 -5.45 -23.89
N LEU A 238 6.78 -5.60 -24.88
CA LEU A 238 6.94 -6.85 -25.61
C LEU A 238 7.79 -7.87 -24.85
N THR A 239 8.93 -7.42 -24.33
CA THR A 239 9.95 -8.27 -23.72
C THR A 239 9.93 -8.27 -22.19
N GLY A 240 9.35 -7.24 -21.57
CA GLY A 240 9.38 -7.05 -20.12
C GLY A 240 10.71 -6.48 -19.60
N LEU A 241 11.70 -6.27 -20.46
CA LEU A 241 12.98 -5.68 -20.09
C LEU A 241 12.85 -4.18 -19.83
N PRO A 242 13.75 -3.60 -19.01
CA PRO A 242 14.00 -2.16 -19.00
C PRO A 242 14.02 -1.54 -20.41
N ASN A 243 13.33 -0.42 -20.57
CA ASN A 243 13.40 0.39 -21.78
C ASN A 243 14.55 1.40 -21.68
N ARG A 244 14.82 2.11 -22.78
CA ARG A 244 15.88 3.15 -22.84
C ARG A 244 15.79 4.17 -21.70
N ARG A 245 14.58 4.62 -21.34
CA ARG A 245 14.38 5.61 -20.28
C ARG A 245 14.83 5.09 -18.91
N PHE A 246 14.59 3.81 -18.62
CA PHE A 246 15.04 3.22 -17.37
C PHE A 246 16.55 2.97 -17.39
N PHE A 247 17.08 2.51 -18.52
CA PHE A 247 18.51 2.35 -18.71
C PHE A 247 19.29 3.64 -18.51
N ASP A 248 18.85 4.77 -19.09
CA ASP A 248 19.45 6.09 -18.89
C ASP A 248 19.54 6.50 -17.41
N LYS A 249 18.53 6.11 -16.62
CA LYS A 249 18.52 6.35 -15.16
C LYS A 249 19.59 5.50 -14.47
N LEU A 250 19.72 4.23 -14.84
CA LEU A 250 20.71 3.31 -14.28
C LEU A 250 22.14 3.75 -14.64
N ILE A 251 22.36 4.20 -15.88
CA ILE A 251 23.65 4.75 -16.32
C ILE A 251 24.09 5.92 -15.44
N LYS A 252 23.19 6.86 -15.12
CA LYS A 252 23.53 7.99 -14.24
C LYS A 252 23.95 7.53 -12.84
N GLN A 253 23.23 6.55 -12.30
CA GLN A 253 23.50 6.00 -10.98
C GLN A 253 24.86 5.30 -10.96
N GLU A 254 25.11 4.49 -11.99
CA GLU A 254 26.31 3.71 -12.13
C GLU A 254 27.54 4.59 -12.36
N PHE A 255 27.46 5.56 -13.28
CA PHE A 255 28.54 6.51 -13.51
C PHE A 255 28.93 7.28 -12.23
N SER A 256 27.93 7.66 -11.43
CA SER A 256 28.18 8.28 -10.12
C SER A 256 28.84 7.31 -9.12
N SER A 257 28.56 6.01 -9.23
CA SER A 257 29.18 4.96 -8.42
C SER A 257 30.64 4.74 -8.82
N MET A 258 30.90 4.58 -10.12
CA MET A 258 32.24 4.46 -10.70
C MET A 258 33.16 5.60 -10.26
N GLN A 259 32.68 6.85 -10.31
CA GLN A 259 33.47 8.01 -9.87
C GLN A 259 33.83 7.99 -8.37
N ARG A 260 32.98 7.39 -7.52
CA ARG A 260 33.24 7.30 -6.08
C ARG A 260 34.13 6.12 -5.70
N GLN A 261 33.97 4.99 -6.40
CA GLN A 261 34.57 3.72 -6.02
C GLN A 261 35.82 3.38 -6.86
N GLY A 262 36.00 4.06 -8.00
CA GLY A 262 37.16 3.87 -8.88
C GLY A 262 37.15 2.55 -9.63
N HIS A 263 35.97 2.01 -9.96
CA HIS A 263 35.83 0.79 -10.76
C HIS A 263 35.45 1.08 -12.21
N GLU A 264 35.59 0.07 -13.06
CA GLU A 264 35.23 0.10 -14.47
C GLU A 264 33.87 -0.57 -14.71
N SER A 265 33.14 -0.10 -15.71
CA SER A 265 31.87 -0.69 -16.13
C SER A 265 31.81 -0.70 -17.65
N VAL A 266 31.11 -1.69 -18.22
CA VAL A 266 31.02 -1.90 -19.68
C VAL A 266 29.58 -1.72 -20.16
N ILE A 267 29.46 -1.13 -21.35
CA ILE A 267 28.24 -1.12 -22.16
C ILE A 267 28.43 -2.06 -23.34
N ILE A 268 27.42 -2.88 -23.59
CA ILE A 268 27.33 -3.75 -24.77
C ILE A 268 26.04 -3.40 -25.49
N ILE A 269 26.12 -3.07 -26.77
CA ILE A 269 24.95 -2.95 -27.64
C ILE A 269 24.95 -4.16 -28.57
N LEU A 270 23.80 -4.79 -28.73
CA LEU A 270 23.61 -5.91 -29.63
C LEU A 270 22.37 -5.68 -30.51
N ASP A 271 22.46 -6.18 -31.74
CA ASP A 271 21.39 -6.08 -32.73
C ASP A 271 21.30 -7.41 -33.51
N ILE A 272 20.06 -7.85 -33.76
CA ILE A 272 19.80 -9.11 -34.46
C ILE A 272 20.06 -8.94 -35.96
N ASP A 273 20.97 -9.74 -36.50
CA ASP A 273 21.35 -9.67 -37.90
C ASP A 273 20.17 -10.06 -38.82
N ASN A 274 19.85 -9.17 -39.76
CA ASN A 274 18.82 -9.39 -40.77
C ASN A 274 17.42 -9.64 -40.18
N PHE A 275 17.09 -9.08 -39.02
CA PHE A 275 15.79 -9.30 -38.38
C PHE A 275 14.60 -8.85 -39.24
N LYS A 276 14.78 -7.80 -40.05
CA LYS A 276 13.79 -7.42 -41.07
C LYS A 276 13.42 -8.57 -42.00
N ASN A 277 14.38 -9.37 -42.47
CA ASN A 277 14.10 -10.52 -43.34
C ASN A 277 13.28 -11.60 -42.61
N VAL A 278 13.47 -11.75 -41.30
CA VAL A 278 12.67 -12.66 -40.48
C VAL A 278 11.22 -12.18 -40.41
N ASN A 279 11.00 -10.89 -40.16
CA ASN A 279 9.66 -10.30 -40.17
C ASN A 279 9.00 -10.39 -41.54
N ASP A 280 9.73 -10.10 -42.61
CA ASP A 280 9.22 -10.13 -43.98
C ASP A 280 8.87 -11.56 -44.45
N THR A 281 9.60 -12.57 -43.96
CA THR A 281 9.40 -13.98 -44.34
C THR A 281 8.34 -14.69 -43.49
N TYR A 282 8.34 -14.46 -42.17
CA TYR A 282 7.53 -15.23 -41.21
C TYR A 282 6.45 -14.39 -40.50
N GLY A 283 6.41 -13.08 -40.75
CA GLY A 283 5.48 -12.15 -40.13
C GLY A 283 5.93 -11.65 -38.75
N HIS A 284 5.45 -10.46 -38.39
CA HIS A 284 5.74 -9.81 -37.10
C HIS A 284 5.47 -10.68 -35.86
N PRO A 285 4.42 -11.52 -35.77
CA PRO A 285 4.21 -12.36 -34.59
C PRO A 285 5.36 -13.34 -34.31
N VAL A 286 6.05 -13.82 -35.35
CA VAL A 286 7.22 -14.69 -35.21
C VAL A 286 8.43 -13.88 -34.75
N GLY A 287 8.66 -12.70 -35.32
CA GLY A 287 9.70 -11.78 -34.87
C GLY A 287 9.53 -11.37 -33.41
N ASP A 288 8.31 -11.01 -33.00
CA ASP A 288 7.98 -10.66 -31.61
C ASP A 288 8.31 -11.80 -30.64
N ASN A 289 8.07 -13.05 -31.04
CA ASN A 289 8.38 -14.21 -30.22
C ASN A 289 9.89 -14.46 -30.14
N ILE A 290 10.64 -14.24 -31.23
CA ILE A 290 12.10 -14.27 -31.22
C ILE A 290 12.66 -13.23 -30.25
N LEU A 291 12.12 -12.00 -30.26
CA LEU A 291 12.54 -10.95 -29.33
C LEU A 291 12.29 -11.34 -27.87
N ARG A 292 11.15 -11.96 -27.55
CA ARG A 292 10.87 -12.49 -26.20
C ARG A 292 11.83 -13.61 -25.80
N GLN A 293 12.09 -14.56 -26.69
CA GLN A 293 13.02 -15.66 -26.42
C GLN A 293 14.45 -15.15 -26.25
N LEU A 294 14.86 -14.15 -27.04
CA LEU A 294 16.16 -13.52 -26.94
C LEU A 294 16.29 -12.75 -25.62
N ALA A 295 15.29 -11.95 -25.25
CA ALA A 295 15.25 -11.25 -23.97
C ALA A 295 15.46 -12.21 -22.78
N ALA A 296 14.72 -13.32 -22.76
CA ALA A 296 14.89 -14.35 -21.74
C ALA A 296 16.26 -15.02 -21.78
N LEU A 297 16.83 -15.24 -22.98
CA LEU A 297 18.19 -15.78 -23.11
C LEU A 297 19.21 -14.81 -22.50
N LEU A 298 19.10 -13.51 -22.78
CA LEU A 298 20.01 -12.49 -22.25
C LEU A 298 19.90 -12.40 -20.72
N GLU A 299 18.69 -12.28 -20.17
CA GLU A 299 18.47 -12.20 -18.72
C GLU A 299 19.00 -13.41 -17.96
N ASN A 300 18.84 -14.62 -18.50
CA ASN A 300 19.33 -15.84 -17.85
C ASN A 300 20.86 -16.00 -17.89
N ASN A 301 21.58 -15.16 -18.66
CA ASN A 301 23.02 -15.25 -18.82
C ASN A 301 23.79 -14.10 -18.18
N VAL A 302 23.11 -13.04 -17.73
CA VAL A 302 23.71 -11.92 -17.00
C VAL A 302 23.72 -12.17 -15.49
N ARG A 303 24.53 -11.42 -14.74
CA ARG A 303 24.53 -11.44 -13.27
C ARG A 303 23.40 -10.56 -12.73
N GLU A 304 23.08 -10.69 -11.44
CA GLU A 304 22.08 -9.82 -10.77
C GLU A 304 22.47 -8.33 -10.80
N SER A 305 23.76 -8.02 -10.83
CA SER A 305 24.29 -6.66 -10.96
C SER A 305 24.13 -6.04 -12.35
N ASP A 306 24.01 -6.89 -13.38
CA ASP A 306 23.99 -6.47 -14.77
C ASP A 306 22.55 -6.13 -15.18
N THR A 307 22.39 -5.22 -16.14
CA THR A 307 21.07 -4.84 -16.64
C THR A 307 20.98 -5.07 -18.13
N VAL A 308 19.99 -5.85 -18.58
CA VAL A 308 19.60 -5.95 -20.00
C VAL A 308 18.45 -5.00 -20.27
N SER A 309 18.50 -4.26 -21.38
CA SER A 309 17.46 -3.34 -21.83
C SER A 309 17.14 -3.54 -23.30
N ARG A 310 15.91 -3.24 -23.70
CA ARG A 310 15.52 -3.14 -25.11
C ARG A 310 15.25 -1.69 -25.47
N PHE A 311 16.00 -1.14 -26.41
CA PHE A 311 15.88 0.27 -26.80
C PHE A 311 14.78 0.47 -27.86
N GLY A 312 14.50 -0.57 -28.64
CA GLY A 312 13.45 -0.60 -29.65
C GLY A 312 13.83 -1.51 -30.80
N GLY A 313 12.86 -1.90 -31.63
CA GLY A 313 13.15 -2.78 -32.79
C GLY A 313 13.83 -4.10 -32.38
N GLU A 314 14.99 -4.36 -32.97
CA GLU A 314 15.85 -5.53 -32.69
C GLU A 314 17.07 -5.24 -31.80
N GLU A 315 17.11 -4.08 -31.16
CA GLU A 315 18.28 -3.57 -30.44
C GLU A 315 18.15 -3.77 -28.92
N PHE A 316 19.18 -4.39 -28.33
CA PHE A 316 19.31 -4.57 -26.89
C PHE A 316 20.62 -3.96 -26.40
N VAL A 317 20.59 -3.47 -25.16
CA VAL A 317 21.74 -2.85 -24.51
C VAL A 317 21.95 -3.51 -23.15
N ILE A 318 23.19 -3.80 -22.80
CA ILE A 318 23.58 -4.41 -21.53
C ILE A 318 24.54 -3.46 -20.81
N LEU A 319 24.24 -3.19 -19.54
CA LEU A 319 25.15 -2.52 -18.61
C LEU A 319 25.74 -3.58 -17.68
N MET A 320 27.07 -3.59 -17.57
CA MET A 320 27.82 -4.50 -16.69
C MET A 320 28.69 -3.68 -15.73
N PRO A 321 28.23 -3.43 -14.50
CA PRO A 321 29.03 -2.81 -13.43
C PRO A 321 30.28 -3.64 -13.10
N GLU A 322 31.32 -2.99 -12.57
CA GLU A 322 32.53 -3.65 -12.03
C GLU A 322 33.15 -4.67 -13.01
N THR A 323 33.17 -4.32 -14.29
CA THR A 323 33.60 -5.20 -15.38
C THR A 323 34.62 -4.46 -16.25
N SER A 324 35.77 -5.10 -16.51
CA SER A 324 36.78 -4.57 -17.43
C SER A 324 36.34 -4.76 -18.88
N LEU A 325 36.97 -4.02 -19.80
CA LEU A 325 36.66 -4.10 -21.24
C LEU A 325 36.83 -5.53 -21.80
N GLU A 326 37.89 -6.23 -21.39
CA GLU A 326 38.16 -7.62 -21.78
C GLU A 326 37.10 -8.57 -21.24
N GLY A 327 36.65 -8.34 -19.99
CA GLY A 327 35.56 -9.10 -19.38
C GLY A 327 34.25 -8.93 -20.14
N GLY A 328 33.92 -7.69 -20.51
CA GLY A 328 32.75 -7.37 -21.33
C GLY A 328 32.81 -7.98 -22.74
N TYR A 329 33.98 -7.95 -23.39
CA TYR A 329 34.19 -8.59 -24.68
C TYR A 329 34.02 -10.11 -24.60
N ALA A 330 34.65 -10.76 -23.61
CA ALA A 330 34.53 -12.20 -23.42
C ALA A 330 33.07 -12.62 -23.14
N PHE A 331 32.34 -11.80 -22.39
CA PHE A 331 30.91 -11.99 -22.15
C PHE A 331 30.08 -11.85 -23.43
N ALA A 332 30.32 -10.81 -24.23
CA ALA A 332 29.66 -10.61 -25.52
C ALA A 332 29.91 -11.77 -26.49
N GLU A 333 31.15 -12.27 -26.59
CA GLU A 333 31.47 -13.42 -27.45
C GLU A 333 30.76 -14.70 -26.99
N ARG A 334 30.64 -14.90 -25.68
CA ARG A 334 29.85 -16.01 -25.13
C ARG A 334 28.39 -15.90 -25.52
N LEU A 335 27.77 -14.72 -25.34
CA LEU A 335 26.38 -14.49 -25.75
C LEU A 335 26.18 -14.69 -27.25
N ARG A 336 27.09 -14.18 -28.08
CA ARG A 336 27.04 -14.33 -29.53
C ARG A 336 26.99 -15.80 -29.95
N LYS A 337 27.87 -16.64 -29.38
CA LYS A 337 27.88 -18.09 -29.64
C LYS A 337 26.58 -18.75 -29.18
N LEU A 338 26.09 -18.41 -27.99
CA LEU A 338 24.83 -18.93 -27.47
C LEU A 338 23.64 -18.59 -28.36
N ILE A 339 23.54 -17.35 -28.85
CA ILE A 339 22.47 -16.92 -29.78
C ILE A 339 22.57 -17.69 -31.10
N MET A 340 23.77 -17.81 -31.66
CA MET A 340 24.02 -18.52 -32.92
C MET A 340 23.65 -20.02 -32.84
N GLU A 341 23.90 -20.65 -31.69
CA GLU A 341 23.62 -22.07 -31.47
C GLU A 341 22.15 -22.33 -31.08
N LYS A 342 21.47 -21.32 -30.51
CA LYS A 342 20.08 -21.43 -30.06
C LYS A 342 19.13 -21.65 -31.24
N ARG A 343 18.25 -22.64 -31.07
CA ARG A 343 17.08 -22.84 -31.93
C ARG A 343 15.89 -22.09 -31.35
N PHE A 344 15.42 -21.08 -32.07
CA PHE A 344 14.22 -20.30 -31.71
C PHE A 344 13.01 -21.01 -32.31
N THR A 345 12.12 -21.52 -31.46
CA THR A 345 10.99 -22.36 -31.88
C THR A 345 9.67 -21.67 -31.60
N ILE A 346 8.81 -21.55 -32.60
CA ILE A 346 7.49 -20.91 -32.54
C ILE A 346 6.50 -21.81 -33.28
N GLY A 347 5.70 -22.58 -32.52
CA GLY A 347 4.84 -23.61 -33.12
C GLY A 347 5.66 -24.64 -33.89
N SER A 348 5.41 -24.78 -35.19
CA SER A 348 6.16 -25.67 -36.09
C SER A 348 7.38 -25.01 -36.76
N ILE A 349 7.61 -23.72 -36.53
CA ILE A 349 8.71 -22.97 -37.14
C ILE A 349 9.93 -23.03 -36.21
N THR A 350 11.09 -23.42 -36.73
CA THR A 350 12.37 -23.37 -36.01
C THR A 350 13.38 -22.57 -36.82
N LEU A 351 13.95 -21.54 -36.19
CA LEU A 351 14.89 -20.60 -36.81
C LEU A 351 16.19 -20.53 -36.02
N ARG A 352 17.25 -20.14 -36.72
CA ARG A 352 18.50 -19.68 -36.12
C ARG A 352 18.73 -18.25 -36.53
N ILE A 353 19.16 -17.43 -35.59
CA ILE A 353 19.53 -16.04 -35.82
C ILE A 353 20.97 -15.83 -35.38
N THR A 354 21.59 -14.78 -35.88
CA THR A 354 22.87 -14.29 -35.37
C THR A 354 22.69 -12.86 -34.89
N SER A 355 23.62 -12.38 -34.08
CA SER A 355 23.63 -11.01 -33.61
C SER A 355 25.03 -10.44 -33.71
N SER A 356 25.10 -9.16 -34.02
CA SER A 356 26.33 -8.37 -33.99
C SER A 356 26.37 -7.58 -32.69
N PHE A 357 27.57 -7.34 -32.16
CA PHE A 357 27.78 -6.71 -30.86
C PHE A 357 28.83 -5.60 -30.93
N GLY A 358 28.58 -4.49 -30.26
CA GLY A 358 29.55 -3.43 -29.99
C GLY A 358 29.78 -3.28 -28.49
N VAL A 359 31.04 -3.27 -28.07
CA VAL A 359 31.45 -3.24 -26.66
C VAL A 359 32.26 -1.98 -26.38
N SER A 360 31.96 -1.25 -25.30
CA SER A 360 32.72 -0.07 -24.88
C SER A 360 32.77 0.10 -23.37
N LEU A 361 33.85 0.67 -22.85
CA LEU A 361 33.90 1.16 -21.47
C LEU A 361 32.91 2.31 -21.26
N LEU A 362 32.24 2.31 -20.11
CA LEU A 362 31.42 3.42 -19.64
C LEU A 362 32.35 4.54 -19.12
N ARG A 363 32.68 5.50 -19.97
CA ARG A 363 33.57 6.62 -19.62
C ARG A 363 33.11 7.92 -20.24
N ASP A 364 33.66 9.04 -19.74
CA ASP A 364 33.57 10.37 -20.34
C ASP A 364 32.14 10.85 -20.66
N ILE A 365 31.15 10.47 -19.85
CA ILE A 365 29.75 10.89 -20.02
C ILE A 365 29.64 12.38 -19.72
N LYS A 366 29.64 13.23 -20.76
CA LYS A 366 29.29 14.65 -20.65
C LYS A 366 27.79 14.83 -20.82
N ASN A 367 27.20 14.03 -21.72
CA ASN A 367 25.78 13.90 -21.97
C ASN A 367 25.36 12.43 -21.90
N LEU A 368 24.08 12.17 -21.60
CA LEU A 368 23.53 10.82 -21.60
C LEU A 368 23.65 10.10 -22.94
N GLU A 369 23.84 10.79 -24.05
CA GLU A 369 23.97 10.12 -25.36
C GLU A 369 25.39 9.58 -25.61
N ASP A 370 26.38 10.03 -24.83
CA ASP A 370 27.79 9.71 -25.06
C ASP A 370 28.11 8.25 -24.75
N TYR A 371 27.47 7.65 -23.73
CA TYR A 371 27.69 6.24 -23.37
C TYR A 371 27.28 5.30 -24.50
N TYR A 372 26.29 5.71 -25.30
CA TYR A 372 25.72 4.90 -26.36
C TYR A 372 26.58 4.98 -27.63
N SER A 373 27.09 6.17 -27.94
CA SER A 373 27.79 6.47 -29.20
C SER A 373 29.00 5.57 -29.47
N LEU A 374 29.80 5.25 -28.46
CA LEU A 374 31.01 4.43 -28.64
C LEU A 374 30.68 2.97 -28.95
N ALA A 375 29.78 2.36 -28.17
CA ALA A 375 29.33 1.00 -28.43
C ALA A 375 28.58 0.90 -29.77
N ASP A 376 27.83 1.94 -30.17
CA ASP A 376 27.09 1.96 -31.44
C ASP A 376 28.04 1.96 -32.64
N LYS A 377 29.13 2.74 -32.58
CA LYS A 377 30.20 2.71 -33.60
C LYS A 377 30.84 1.34 -33.72
N ALA A 378 31.12 0.69 -32.59
CA ALA A 378 31.65 -0.67 -32.59
C ALA A 378 30.65 -1.66 -33.20
N LEU A 379 29.37 -1.56 -32.86
CA LEU A 379 28.32 -2.39 -33.45
C LEU A 379 28.19 -2.17 -34.95
N TYR A 380 28.32 -0.92 -35.40
CA TYR A 380 28.33 -0.59 -36.83
C TYR A 380 29.49 -1.27 -37.57
N LEU A 381 30.70 -1.23 -37.00
CA LEU A 381 31.86 -1.97 -37.54
C LEU A 381 31.59 -3.48 -37.58
N ALA A 382 30.97 -4.04 -36.54
CA ALA A 382 30.60 -5.46 -36.51
C ALA A 382 29.67 -5.83 -37.67
N LYS A 383 28.70 -4.96 -37.98
CA LYS A 383 27.78 -5.14 -39.11
C LYS A 383 28.46 -4.98 -40.47
N GLN A 384 29.42 -4.07 -40.60
CA GLN A 384 30.18 -3.88 -41.85
C GLN A 384 31.17 -5.02 -42.11
N CYS A 385 31.81 -5.55 -41.08
CA CYS A 385 32.83 -6.60 -41.16
C CYS A 385 32.23 -8.03 -41.23
N GLY A 386 31.01 -8.16 -41.77
CA GLY A 386 30.40 -9.46 -42.07
C GLY A 386 29.42 -10.00 -41.03
N LYS A 387 29.01 -9.19 -40.04
CA LYS A 387 28.01 -9.54 -39.01
C LYS A 387 28.43 -10.72 -38.12
N ASN A 388 27.55 -11.16 -37.21
CA ASN A 388 27.79 -12.28 -36.29
C ASN A 388 29.16 -12.22 -35.61
N ARG A 389 29.50 -11.06 -35.05
CA ARG A 389 30.79 -10.80 -34.40
C ARG A 389 30.68 -9.75 -33.30
N VAL A 390 31.71 -9.69 -32.47
CA VAL A 390 31.87 -8.67 -31.43
C VAL A 390 33.01 -7.74 -31.84
N GLU A 391 32.76 -6.43 -31.84
CA GLU A 391 33.78 -5.41 -32.01
C GLU A 391 33.88 -4.55 -30.75
N ILE A 392 35.08 -4.03 -30.48
CA ILE A 392 35.36 -3.14 -29.35
C ILE A 392 35.50 -1.71 -29.87
N ALA A 393 34.94 -0.74 -29.15
CA ALA A 393 35.14 0.66 -29.46
C ALA A 393 36.61 1.07 -29.21
N CYS A 394 37.35 1.40 -30.28
CA CYS A 394 38.68 2.00 -30.14
C CYS A 394 38.57 3.33 -29.40
N GLY A 395 39.20 3.42 -28.22
CA GLY A 395 39.41 4.72 -27.58
C GLY A 395 40.34 5.56 -28.43
N SER A 396 40.04 6.84 -28.58
CA SER A 396 40.97 7.80 -29.14
C SER A 396 42.19 7.95 -28.22
N ALA A 397 43.16 7.07 -28.42
CA ALA A 397 44.58 7.24 -28.16
C ALA A 397 45.31 6.28 -29.11
N GLU A 398 45.68 6.80 -30.28
CA GLU A 398 46.61 6.22 -31.28
C GLU A 398 46.34 4.78 -31.76
N THR A 399 45.84 4.63 -33.00
CA THR A 399 46.52 3.97 -34.14
C THR A 399 45.55 3.65 -35.27
N ALA A 400 46.14 3.41 -36.45
CA ALA A 400 45.59 3.46 -37.79
C ALA A 400 44.43 2.49 -38.12
N ASP A 401 43.76 2.84 -39.20
CA ASP A 401 42.77 2.10 -39.99
C ASP A 401 42.99 0.57 -40.01
N PRO A 402 42.05 -0.27 -39.52
CA PRO A 402 42.19 -1.72 -39.53
C PRO A 402 41.74 -2.40 -40.83
N CYS A 403 41.39 -1.65 -41.89
CA CYS A 403 40.91 -2.23 -43.16
C CYS A 403 42.00 -2.47 -44.23
N GLU A 404 43.28 -2.47 -43.88
CA GLU A 404 44.35 -3.02 -44.73
C GLU A 404 45.07 -4.19 -44.04
N LYS A 405 44.53 -5.41 -44.22
CA LYS A 405 45.28 -6.63 -44.56
C LYS A 405 44.37 -7.83 -44.81
#